data_AF-A0AAD2Z300-F1
#
_entry.id   AF-A0AAD2Z300-F1
#
_cell.length_a   1.000
_cell.length_b   1.000
_cell.length_c   1.000
_cell.angle_alpha   90.00
_cell.angle_beta   90.00
_cell.angle_gamma   90.00
#
_symmetry.space_group_name_H-M   'P 1'
#
loop_
_entity.id
_entity.type
_entity.pdbx_description
1 polymer ?
#
loop_
_entity_poly.entity_id
_entity_poly.type
_entity_poly.pdbx_seq_one_letter_code
_entity_poly.pdbx_strand_id
1 'polypeptide(L)'
;IGKIEIDKYNDWYSPLKNYFYKKAQIITPYTWLNDSIKLNIKGFYFVWLGMIDFKYLKSIKLKFINSIMHQDHHFGMLLFVQAKYIYIYPKSLHIYRLRDNSTINMHNIKKQDIPPYIYNIFVSFNENMYLTREYFSVFSMHIILIECVKFLNKYNNEVLNSLFKKAFFELLIVKIFRIFNFNKDPKNIKKNMKYIYRYK
;
A
#
# COMPACT_ATOMS: atom_id res chain seq x y z
N ILE A 1 14.30 33.93 19.03
CA ILE A 1 14.17 32.90 17.97
C ILE A 1 14.15 31.55 18.67
N GLY A 2 12.95 30.97 18.82
CA GLY A 2 12.75 29.75 19.60
C GLY A 2 13.52 28.58 18.99
N LYS A 3 14.24 27.83 19.84
CA LYS A 3 14.82 26.54 19.48
C LYS A 3 13.69 25.64 18.99
N ILE A 4 13.68 25.36 17.70
CA ILE A 4 12.90 24.24 17.16
C ILE A 4 13.59 23.01 17.73
N GLU A 5 13.00 22.41 18.77
CA GLU A 5 13.35 21.06 19.17
C GLU A 5 13.11 20.17 17.95
N ILE A 6 14.22 19.62 17.45
CA ILE A 6 14.20 18.65 16.37
C ILE A 6 13.70 17.36 17.00
N ASP A 7 12.38 17.17 16.97
CA ASP A 7 11.77 15.90 17.33
C ASP A 7 12.46 14.77 16.58
N LYS A 8 12.77 13.68 17.31
CA LYS A 8 13.39 12.46 16.79
C LYS A 8 12.65 11.96 15.55
N TYR A 9 13.15 12.31 14.36
CA TYR A 9 12.64 11.78 13.10
C TYR A 9 12.84 10.26 13.09
N ASN A 10 11.73 9.51 13.13
CA ASN A 10 11.78 8.13 12.65
C ASN A 10 12.10 8.19 11.15
N ASP A 11 13.11 7.45 10.70
CA ASP A 11 13.60 7.40 9.32
C ASP A 11 12.56 6.76 8.37
N TRP A 12 11.44 7.44 8.14
CA TRP A 12 10.53 7.11 7.05
C TRP A 12 11.16 7.57 5.75
N TYR A 13 11.65 6.62 4.97
CA TYR A 13 12.25 6.87 3.67
C TYR A 13 11.38 6.31 2.55
N SER A 14 11.51 6.92 1.37
CA SER A 14 10.86 6.43 0.16
C SER A 14 11.21 4.96 -0.10
N PRO A 15 10.22 4.08 -0.42
CA PRO A 15 10.52 2.72 -0.84
C PRO A 15 11.45 2.67 -2.05
N LEU A 16 11.54 3.76 -2.84
CA LEU A 16 12.52 3.90 -3.92
C LEU A 16 13.98 3.87 -3.45
N LYS A 17 14.29 4.19 -2.19
CA LYS A 17 15.66 4.05 -1.65
C LYS A 17 16.13 2.59 -1.66
N ASN A 18 15.21 1.63 -1.52
CA ASN A 18 15.53 0.20 -1.54
C ASN A 18 15.98 -0.30 -2.92
N TYR A 19 15.79 0.50 -3.98
CA TYR A 19 16.21 0.17 -5.34
C TYR A 19 17.65 0.62 -5.65
N PHE A 20 18.29 1.38 -4.75
CA PHE A 20 19.68 1.83 -4.87
C PHE A 20 20.01 2.56 -6.19
N TYR A 21 19.05 3.28 -6.77
CA TYR A 21 19.30 4.12 -7.94
C TYR A 21 20.24 5.29 -7.59
N LYS A 22 21.47 5.26 -8.11
CA LYS A 22 22.54 6.23 -7.79
C LYS A 22 22.59 7.45 -8.72
N LYS A 23 21.98 7.35 -9.91
CA LYS A 23 22.00 8.41 -10.92
C LYS A 23 20.59 8.76 -11.37
N ALA A 24 20.42 10.00 -11.83
CA ALA A 24 19.20 10.39 -12.50
C ALA A 24 19.03 9.55 -13.76
N GLN A 25 17.86 8.93 -13.91
CA GLN A 25 17.60 8.00 -15.02
C GLN A 25 16.11 7.83 -15.26
N ILE A 26 15.77 7.40 -16.47
CA ILE A 26 14.42 6.95 -16.80
C ILE A 26 14.41 5.43 -16.71
N ILE A 27 13.47 4.89 -15.95
CA ILE A 27 13.17 3.45 -15.92
C ILE A 27 11.80 3.19 -16.53
N THR A 28 11.53 1.92 -16.81
CA THR A 28 10.24 1.42 -17.26
C THR A 28 9.58 0.58 -16.16
N PRO A 29 8.27 0.27 -16.25
CA PRO A 29 7.65 -0.70 -15.36
C PRO A 29 8.37 -2.05 -15.36
N TYR A 30 8.86 -2.47 -16.54
CA TYR A 30 9.61 -3.71 -16.68
C TYR A 30 10.89 -3.70 -15.85
N THR A 31 11.68 -2.62 -15.93
CA THR A 31 12.89 -2.44 -15.12
C THR A 31 12.55 -2.43 -13.63
N TRP A 32 11.56 -1.63 -13.24
CA TRP A 32 11.13 -1.50 -11.84
C TRP A 32 10.67 -2.84 -11.24
N LEU A 33 9.87 -3.62 -11.95
CA LEU A 33 9.39 -4.93 -11.47
C LEU A 33 10.53 -5.95 -11.38
N ASN A 34 11.43 -6.00 -12.37
CA ASN A 34 12.60 -6.87 -12.31
C ASN A 34 13.53 -6.51 -11.15
N ASP A 35 13.77 -5.22 -10.93
CA ASP A 35 14.56 -4.76 -9.78
C ASP A 35 13.86 -5.13 -8.46
N SER A 36 12.53 -5.00 -8.39
CA SER A 36 11.75 -5.41 -7.22
C SER A 36 11.94 -6.89 -6.90
N ILE A 37 11.91 -7.75 -7.92
CA ILE A 37 12.14 -9.19 -7.76
C ILE A 37 13.59 -9.47 -7.37
N LYS A 38 14.56 -8.90 -8.09
CA LYS A 38 16.01 -9.11 -7.87
C LYS A 38 16.46 -8.68 -6.48
N LEU A 39 15.92 -7.57 -5.99
CA LEU A 39 16.25 -6.99 -4.68
C LEU A 39 15.32 -7.48 -3.56
N ASN A 40 14.42 -8.42 -3.86
CA ASN A 40 13.46 -8.97 -2.90
C ASN A 40 12.55 -7.90 -2.24
N ILE A 41 12.19 -6.86 -2.99
CA ILE A 41 11.30 -5.78 -2.54
C ILE A 41 9.86 -6.23 -2.76
N LYS A 42 9.21 -6.68 -1.68
CA LYS A 42 7.87 -7.30 -1.74
C LYS A 42 6.71 -6.33 -1.60
N GLY A 43 6.98 -5.05 -1.35
CA GLY A 43 5.95 -4.03 -1.15
C GLY A 43 6.38 -2.69 -1.70
N PHE A 44 5.42 -1.98 -2.28
CA PHE A 44 5.60 -0.64 -2.80
C PHE A 44 4.38 0.21 -2.47
N TYR A 45 4.59 1.48 -2.14
CA TYR A 45 3.54 2.46 -1.87
C TYR A 45 3.98 3.83 -2.39
N PHE A 46 3.02 4.65 -2.82
CA PHE A 46 3.32 5.95 -3.41
C PHE A 46 2.22 6.98 -3.11
N VAL A 47 2.56 8.06 -2.39
CA VAL A 47 1.66 9.20 -2.14
C VAL A 47 2.43 10.52 -2.14
N TRP A 48 3.34 10.69 -1.18
CA TRP A 48 4.10 11.93 -0.95
C TRP A 48 5.51 11.89 -1.55
N LEU A 49 5.82 10.82 -2.29
CA LEU A 49 7.18 10.37 -2.60
C LEU A 49 7.72 10.90 -3.93
N GLY A 50 6.88 11.57 -4.72
CA GLY A 50 7.28 12.13 -6.00
C GLY A 50 6.16 12.90 -6.67
N MET A 51 6.42 13.34 -7.90
CA MET A 51 5.48 14.12 -8.71
C MET A 51 4.86 13.24 -9.78
N ILE A 52 3.59 13.50 -10.10
CA ILE A 52 2.84 12.78 -11.12
C ILE A 52 2.30 13.81 -12.10
N ASP A 53 2.45 13.57 -13.40
CA ASP A 53 1.74 14.36 -14.41
C ASP A 53 0.23 14.20 -14.20
N PHE A 54 -0.46 15.31 -13.96
CA PHE A 54 -1.89 15.29 -13.63
C PHE A 54 -2.78 14.92 -14.82
N LYS A 55 -2.40 15.28 -16.05
CA LYS A 55 -3.13 14.87 -17.26
C LYS A 55 -3.03 13.36 -17.43
N TYR A 56 -1.85 12.80 -17.21
CA TYR A 56 -1.63 11.36 -17.19
C TYR A 56 -2.42 10.66 -16.09
N LEU A 57 -2.40 11.17 -14.85
CA LEU A 57 -3.17 10.56 -13.75
C LEU A 57 -4.68 10.52 -14.06
N LYS A 58 -5.21 11.58 -14.67
CA LYS A 58 -6.60 11.63 -15.13
C LYS A 58 -6.88 10.63 -16.25
N SER A 59 -5.96 10.45 -17.20
CA SER A 59 -6.19 9.57 -18.34
C SER A 59 -6.28 8.09 -17.94
N ILE A 60 -5.48 7.65 -16.96
CA ILE A 60 -5.54 6.28 -16.41
C ILE A 60 -6.67 6.06 -15.40
N LYS A 61 -7.38 7.13 -15.01
CA LYS A 61 -8.51 7.11 -14.06
C LYS A 61 -8.19 6.42 -12.72
N LEU A 62 -6.93 6.49 -12.29
CA LEU A 62 -6.46 5.85 -11.05
C LEU A 62 -6.77 6.76 -9.85
N LYS A 63 -7.33 6.16 -8.79
CA LYS A 63 -7.63 6.82 -7.51
C LYS A 63 -7.36 5.88 -6.35
N PHE A 64 -7.26 6.44 -5.14
CA PHE A 64 -7.25 5.62 -3.93
C PHE A 64 -8.55 4.82 -3.80
N ILE A 65 -8.44 3.61 -3.24
CA ILE A 65 -9.61 2.83 -2.85
C ILE A 65 -10.18 3.47 -1.60
N ASN A 66 -11.47 3.79 -1.63
CA ASN A 66 -12.14 4.43 -0.51
C ASN A 66 -12.23 3.48 0.69
N SER A 67 -12.15 4.05 1.90
CA SER A 67 -12.49 3.37 3.15
C SER A 67 -11.69 2.10 3.43
N ILE A 68 -10.40 2.09 3.08
CA ILE A 68 -9.44 1.04 3.45
C ILE A 68 -8.15 1.64 4.01
N MET A 69 -7.39 0.86 4.75
CA MET A 69 -5.99 1.15 5.07
C MET A 69 -5.08 0.84 3.88
N HIS A 70 -3.85 1.34 3.91
CA HIS A 70 -2.80 0.97 2.96
C HIS A 70 -3.16 1.25 1.49
N GLN A 71 -4.09 2.19 1.25
CA GLN A 71 -4.57 2.57 -0.09
C GLN A 71 -3.45 3.05 -1.02
N ASP A 72 -2.37 3.54 -0.43
CA ASP A 72 -1.14 3.97 -1.07
C ASP A 72 -0.33 2.83 -1.70
N HIS A 73 -0.45 1.61 -1.19
CA HIS A 73 0.10 0.43 -1.84
C HIS A 73 -0.57 0.17 -3.18
N HIS A 74 -1.90 0.04 -3.20
CA HIS A 74 -2.66 -0.16 -4.43
C HIS A 74 -2.37 0.95 -5.44
N PHE A 75 -2.50 2.20 -5.01
CA PHE A 75 -2.28 3.35 -5.88
C PHE A 75 -0.85 3.38 -6.44
N GLY A 76 0.17 3.23 -5.60
CA GLY A 76 1.56 3.29 -6.05
C GLY A 76 1.93 2.16 -6.99
N MET A 77 1.54 0.93 -6.67
CA MET A 77 1.80 -0.22 -7.51
C MET A 77 1.13 -0.09 -8.89
N LEU A 78 -0.15 0.31 -8.93
CA LEU A 78 -0.87 0.48 -10.20
C LEU A 78 -0.44 1.71 -10.99
N LEU A 79 -0.01 2.78 -10.32
CA LEU A 79 0.55 3.95 -10.99
C LEU A 79 1.83 3.57 -11.76
N PHE A 80 2.74 2.87 -11.08
CA PHE A 80 4.04 2.50 -11.66
C PHE A 80 3.90 1.46 -12.76
N VAL A 81 2.99 0.47 -12.64
CA VAL A 81 2.83 -0.55 -13.69
C VAL A 81 2.21 0.01 -14.98
N GLN A 82 1.39 1.06 -14.88
CA GLN A 82 0.74 1.72 -16.03
C GLN A 82 1.62 2.78 -16.70
N ALA A 83 2.63 3.31 -15.99
CA ALA A 83 3.48 4.37 -16.51
C ALA A 83 4.32 3.87 -17.69
N LYS A 84 4.49 4.68 -18.75
CA LYS A 84 5.41 4.32 -19.83
C LYS A 84 6.87 4.55 -19.41
N TYR A 85 7.10 5.65 -18.70
CA TYR A 85 8.42 6.10 -18.25
C TYR A 85 8.31 6.66 -16.84
N ILE A 86 9.27 6.30 -15.99
CA ILE A 86 9.37 6.77 -14.62
C ILE A 86 10.74 7.43 -14.47
N TYR A 87 10.75 8.74 -14.22
CA TYR A 87 11.98 9.46 -13.96
C TYR A 87 12.38 9.31 -12.49
N ILE A 88 13.57 8.75 -12.26
CA ILE A 88 14.16 8.60 -10.95
C ILE A 88 15.14 9.75 -10.72
N TYR A 89 14.93 10.48 -9.62
CA TYR A 89 15.87 11.47 -9.12
C TYR A 89 16.50 10.96 -7.80
N PRO A 90 17.82 10.70 -7.75
CA PRO A 90 18.48 9.99 -6.65
C PRO A 90 18.79 10.91 -5.45
N LYS A 91 17.96 11.93 -5.19
CA LYS A 91 18.10 12.82 -4.04
C LYS A 91 16.74 13.05 -3.38
N SER A 92 16.75 13.14 -2.05
CA SER A 92 15.55 13.52 -1.29
C SER A 92 15.36 15.02 -1.37
N LEU A 93 14.22 15.45 -1.91
CA LEU A 93 13.86 16.87 -2.03
C LEU A 93 12.76 17.28 -1.05
N HIS A 94 12.26 16.36 -0.24
CA HIS A 94 11.20 16.60 0.73
C HIS A 94 11.57 16.05 2.10
N ILE A 95 11.10 16.74 3.15
CA ILE A 95 11.21 16.32 4.55
C ILE A 95 9.86 15.72 4.94
N TYR A 96 9.86 14.45 5.34
CA TYR A 96 8.68 13.82 5.89
C TYR A 96 8.49 14.23 7.34
N ARG A 97 7.30 14.73 7.69
CA ARG A 97 6.96 15.13 9.06
C ARG A 97 5.91 14.19 9.62
N LEU A 98 6.23 13.54 10.73
CA LEU A 98 5.23 12.87 11.57
C LEU A 98 4.45 13.93 12.35
N ARG A 99 3.16 13.71 12.51
CA ARG A 99 2.29 14.54 13.35
C ARG A 99 1.56 13.64 14.34
N ASP A 100 1.29 14.18 15.53
CA ASP A 100 0.37 13.56 16.48
C ASP A 100 -0.99 13.33 15.82
N ASN A 101 -1.62 12.19 16.12
CA ASN A 101 -2.85 11.70 15.48
C ASN A 101 -2.74 11.36 13.98
N SER A 102 -1.54 11.14 13.44
CA SER A 102 -1.40 10.52 12.12
C SER A 102 -2.04 9.12 12.09
N THR A 103 -2.42 8.65 10.90
CA THR A 103 -2.98 7.30 10.68
C THR A 103 -2.04 6.19 11.16
N ILE A 104 -0.73 6.50 11.26
CA ILE A 104 0.31 5.63 11.77
C ILE A 104 0.30 5.59 13.31
N ASN A 105 0.02 6.73 13.97
CA ASN A 105 0.03 6.90 15.42
C ASN A 105 -1.38 6.79 16.06
N MET A 106 -2.10 5.71 15.72
CA MET A 106 -3.51 5.52 16.06
C MET A 106 -3.75 4.86 17.44
N HIS A 107 -2.82 5.03 18.38
CA HIS A 107 -2.89 4.39 19.71
C HIS A 107 -3.88 5.10 20.67
N ASN A 108 -4.27 6.34 20.36
CA ASN A 108 -5.08 7.20 21.24
C ASN A 108 -6.43 7.65 20.62
N ILE A 109 -6.97 6.92 19.63
CA ILE A 109 -8.27 7.26 19.03
C ILE A 109 -9.38 7.05 20.05
N LYS A 110 -10.16 8.11 20.33
CA LYS A 110 -11.38 8.00 21.12
C LYS A 110 -12.47 7.34 20.28
N LYS A 111 -13.41 6.64 20.92
CA LYS A 111 -14.55 5.97 20.26
C LYS A 111 -15.30 6.89 19.28
N GLN A 112 -15.47 8.15 19.64
CA GLN A 112 -16.12 9.18 18.83
C GLN A 112 -15.38 9.55 17.53
N ASP A 113 -14.08 9.25 17.46
CA ASP A 113 -13.23 9.56 16.31
C ASP A 113 -13.09 8.36 15.36
N ILE A 114 -13.77 7.23 15.66
CA ILE A 114 -13.76 6.04 14.81
C ILE A 114 -14.58 6.33 13.55
N PRO A 115 -13.98 6.20 12.34
CA PRO A 115 -14.71 6.43 11.11
C PRO A 115 -15.91 5.46 10.98
N PRO A 116 -17.07 5.93 10.46
CA PRO A 116 -18.27 5.10 10.36
C PRO A 116 -18.06 3.77 9.62
N TYR A 117 -17.18 3.75 8.62
CA TYR A 117 -16.90 2.54 7.83
C TYR A 117 -16.14 1.44 8.61
N ILE A 118 -15.50 1.77 9.73
CA ILE A 118 -14.81 0.83 10.63
C ILE A 118 -15.72 0.38 11.78
N TYR A 119 -16.78 1.13 12.09
CA TYR A 119 -17.59 0.95 13.30
C TYR A 119 -18.11 -0.49 13.51
N ASN A 120 -18.62 -1.13 12.45
CA ASN A 120 -19.11 -2.52 12.55
C ASN A 120 -18.00 -3.52 12.94
N ILE A 121 -16.76 -3.29 12.47
CA ILE A 121 -15.59 -4.09 12.87
C ILE A 121 -15.28 -3.80 14.34
N PHE A 122 -15.30 -2.54 14.75
CA PHE A 122 -15.05 -2.13 16.13
C PHE A 122 -15.99 -2.80 17.13
N VAL A 123 -17.30 -2.75 16.87
CA VAL A 123 -18.31 -3.44 17.69
C VAL A 123 -18.10 -4.95 17.68
N SER A 124 -17.77 -5.53 16.51
CA SER A 124 -17.50 -6.97 16.41
C SER A 124 -16.35 -7.40 17.29
N PHE A 125 -15.33 -6.57 17.50
CA PHE A 125 -14.18 -6.87 18.37
C PHE A 125 -14.35 -6.32 19.80
N ASN A 126 -15.59 -6.18 20.28
CA ASN A 126 -15.90 -5.72 21.63
C ASN A 126 -15.21 -4.39 21.96
N GLU A 127 -15.19 -3.48 20.99
CA GLU A 127 -14.57 -2.16 21.15
C GLU A 127 -13.05 -2.18 21.40
N ASN A 128 -12.39 -3.31 21.07
CA ASN A 128 -10.94 -3.42 21.13
C ASN A 128 -10.30 -2.77 19.89
N MET A 129 -9.73 -1.57 20.06
CA MET A 129 -9.15 -0.81 18.96
C MET A 129 -7.94 -1.49 18.30
N TYR A 130 -7.11 -2.19 19.08
CA TYR A 130 -5.95 -2.91 18.56
C TYR A 130 -6.38 -4.03 17.59
N LEU A 131 -7.29 -4.91 18.04
CA LEU A 131 -7.82 -5.99 17.21
C LEU A 131 -8.59 -5.44 15.99
N THR A 132 -9.33 -4.35 16.18
CA THR A 132 -10.04 -3.66 15.11
C THR A 132 -9.08 -3.18 14.02
N ARG A 133 -7.96 -2.54 14.38
CA ARG A 133 -6.94 -2.08 13.44
C ARG A 133 -6.28 -3.23 12.72
N GLU A 134 -5.86 -4.26 13.45
CA GLU A 134 -5.18 -5.41 12.86
C GLU A 134 -6.11 -6.15 11.89
N TYR A 135 -7.37 -6.38 12.26
CA TYR A 135 -8.36 -6.97 11.36
C TYR A 135 -8.64 -6.06 10.15
N PHE A 136 -8.81 -4.76 10.37
CA PHE A 136 -9.08 -3.82 9.28
C PHE A 136 -7.90 -3.70 8.31
N SER A 137 -6.66 -3.84 8.79
CA SER A 137 -5.47 -3.96 7.94
C SER A 137 -5.52 -5.23 7.08
N VAL A 138 -5.92 -6.38 7.65
CA VAL A 138 -6.09 -7.65 6.92
C VAL A 138 -7.18 -7.52 5.85
N PHE A 139 -8.33 -6.97 6.22
CA PHE A 139 -9.42 -6.65 5.29
C PHE A 139 -8.95 -5.76 4.14
N SER A 140 -8.19 -4.72 4.45
CA SER A 140 -7.70 -3.77 3.44
C SER A 140 -6.74 -4.43 2.46
N MET A 141 -5.82 -5.28 2.93
CA MET A 141 -4.93 -6.06 2.06
C MET A 141 -5.71 -7.02 1.15
N HIS A 142 -6.79 -7.62 1.66
CA HIS A 142 -7.68 -8.46 0.85
C HIS A 142 -8.33 -7.67 -0.30
N ILE A 143 -8.85 -6.48 -0.01
CA ILE A 143 -9.42 -5.60 -1.04
C ILE A 143 -8.35 -5.16 -2.05
N ILE A 144 -7.16 -4.78 -1.61
CA ILE A 144 -6.04 -4.40 -2.48
C ILE A 144 -5.70 -5.54 -3.45
N LEU A 145 -5.57 -6.77 -2.95
CA LEU A 145 -5.29 -7.94 -3.79
C LEU A 145 -6.39 -8.16 -4.84
N ILE A 146 -7.67 -8.09 -4.44
CA ILE A 146 -8.79 -8.26 -5.37
C ILE A 146 -8.75 -7.19 -6.47
N GLU A 147 -8.56 -5.92 -6.12
CA GLU A 147 -8.52 -4.84 -7.09
C GLU A 147 -7.29 -4.94 -8.02
N CYS A 148 -6.12 -5.35 -7.50
CA CYS A 148 -4.97 -5.68 -8.34
C CYS A 148 -5.29 -6.82 -9.32
N VAL A 149 -5.90 -7.91 -8.88
CA VAL A 149 -6.29 -9.03 -9.77
C VAL A 149 -7.27 -8.55 -10.85
N LYS A 150 -8.31 -7.80 -10.48
CA LYS A 150 -9.27 -7.22 -11.44
C LYS A 150 -8.59 -6.33 -12.47
N PHE A 151 -7.63 -5.51 -12.04
CA PHE A 151 -6.84 -4.67 -12.92
C PHE A 151 -6.01 -5.52 -13.88
N LEU A 152 -5.21 -6.46 -13.38
CA LEU A 152 -4.31 -7.28 -14.20
C LEU A 152 -5.07 -8.12 -15.23
N ASN A 153 -6.26 -8.64 -14.90
CA ASN A 153 -7.10 -9.39 -15.85
C ASN A 153 -7.60 -8.53 -17.03
N LYS A 154 -7.58 -7.20 -16.91
CA LYS A 154 -7.97 -6.26 -17.98
C LYS A 154 -6.77 -5.56 -18.60
N TYR A 155 -5.60 -5.63 -17.97
CA TYR A 155 -4.41 -4.97 -18.44
C TYR A 155 -3.72 -5.83 -19.50
N ASN A 156 -3.71 -5.34 -20.74
CA ASN A 156 -3.23 -6.07 -21.91
C ASN A 156 -1.68 -6.08 -21.98
N ASN A 157 -1.03 -6.66 -20.97
CA ASN A 157 0.42 -6.87 -20.93
C ASN A 157 0.77 -8.05 -20.01
N GLU A 158 0.74 -9.27 -20.55
CA GLU A 158 0.97 -10.50 -19.79
C GLU A 158 2.35 -10.56 -19.12
N VAL A 159 3.38 -10.00 -19.76
CA VAL A 159 4.74 -9.95 -19.20
C VAL A 159 4.77 -9.12 -17.92
N LEU A 160 4.23 -7.90 -17.96
CA LEU A 160 4.14 -7.06 -16.76
C LEU A 160 3.19 -7.65 -15.72
N ASN A 161 2.09 -8.28 -16.14
CA ASN A 161 1.17 -8.95 -15.22
C ASN A 161 1.86 -10.05 -14.43
N SER A 162 2.65 -10.90 -15.09
CA SER A 162 3.41 -11.97 -14.45
C SER A 162 4.46 -11.42 -13.47
N LEU A 163 5.24 -10.42 -13.91
CA LEU A 163 6.25 -9.78 -13.07
C LEU A 163 5.64 -9.08 -11.85
N PHE A 164 4.50 -8.41 -12.02
CA PHE A 164 3.77 -7.74 -10.93
C PHE A 164 3.34 -8.72 -9.85
N LYS A 165 2.74 -9.85 -10.25
CA LYS A 165 2.34 -10.92 -9.33
C LYS A 165 3.56 -11.45 -8.56
N LYS A 166 4.64 -11.77 -9.28
CA LYS A 166 5.89 -12.27 -8.69
C LYS A 166 6.54 -11.28 -7.72
N ALA A 167 6.47 -9.98 -7.99
CA ALA A 167 7.03 -8.95 -7.13
C ALA A 167 6.22 -8.76 -5.83
N PHE A 168 4.90 -8.68 -5.90
CA PHE A 168 4.10 -8.10 -4.80
C PHE A 168 3.05 -9.02 -4.17
N PHE A 169 2.59 -10.07 -4.85
CA PHE A 169 1.46 -10.87 -4.34
C PHE A 169 1.80 -11.61 -3.05
N GLU A 170 3.03 -12.08 -2.91
CA GLU A 170 3.47 -12.80 -1.70
C GLU A 170 3.22 -11.99 -0.42
N LEU A 171 3.62 -10.71 -0.39
CA LEU A 171 3.41 -9.85 0.78
C LEU A 171 1.92 -9.67 1.08
N LEU A 172 1.12 -9.37 0.05
CA LEU A 172 -0.33 -9.18 0.21
C LEU A 172 -0.97 -10.45 0.78
N ILE A 173 -0.62 -11.61 0.22
CA ILE A 173 -1.14 -12.91 0.64
C ILE A 173 -0.73 -13.20 2.08
N VAL A 174 0.56 -13.08 2.44
CA VAL A 174 1.02 -13.31 3.82
C VAL A 174 0.29 -12.41 4.81
N LYS A 175 0.07 -11.14 4.48
CA LYS A 175 -0.70 -10.22 5.33
C LYS A 175 -2.17 -10.64 5.44
N ILE A 176 -2.79 -11.12 4.36
CA ILE A 176 -4.18 -11.61 4.38
C ILE A 176 -4.31 -12.88 5.24
N PHE A 177 -3.33 -13.79 5.19
CA PHE A 177 -3.36 -15.04 5.97
C PHE A 177 -3.41 -14.83 7.49
N ARG A 178 -3.05 -13.63 7.98
CA ARG A 178 -3.25 -13.25 9.38
C ARG A 178 -4.74 -13.26 9.80
N ILE A 179 -5.69 -13.36 8.85
CA ILE A 179 -7.12 -13.56 9.13
C ILE A 179 -7.39 -14.77 10.03
N PHE A 180 -6.54 -15.79 9.99
CA PHE A 180 -6.69 -16.98 10.83
C PHE A 180 -6.35 -16.73 12.31
N ASN A 181 -5.73 -15.60 12.64
CA ASN A 181 -5.47 -15.19 14.02
C ASN A 181 -6.70 -14.55 14.69
N PHE A 182 -7.81 -14.36 13.95
CA PHE A 182 -9.03 -13.74 14.46
C PHE A 182 -10.16 -14.76 14.60
N ASN A 183 -10.79 -14.75 15.78
CA ASN A 183 -11.95 -15.59 16.10
C ASN A 183 -13.24 -15.10 15.42
N LYS A 184 -13.28 -13.83 15.01
CA LYS A 184 -14.42 -13.20 14.33
C LYS A 184 -14.01 -12.73 12.94
N ASP A 185 -14.94 -12.79 11.99
CA ASP A 185 -14.73 -12.38 10.59
C ASP A 185 -15.92 -11.55 10.06
N PRO A 186 -16.15 -10.33 10.59
CA PRO A 186 -17.31 -9.50 10.24
C PRO A 186 -17.39 -9.08 8.76
N LYS A 187 -16.29 -9.20 8.00
CA LYS A 187 -16.24 -8.95 6.55
C LYS A 187 -16.19 -10.21 5.70
N ASN A 188 -16.33 -11.40 6.30
CA ASN A 188 -16.36 -12.69 5.60
C ASN A 188 -15.14 -12.97 4.70
N ILE A 189 -13.95 -12.48 5.07
CA ILE A 189 -12.71 -12.63 4.30
C ILE A 189 -12.37 -14.12 4.13
N LYS A 190 -12.62 -14.96 5.16
CA LYS A 190 -12.32 -16.39 5.15
C LYS A 190 -13.04 -17.13 4.01
N LYS A 191 -14.25 -16.69 3.64
CA LYS A 191 -15.04 -17.30 2.55
C LYS A 191 -14.32 -17.20 1.19
N ASN A 192 -13.54 -16.16 0.98
CA ASN A 192 -12.83 -15.91 -0.28
C ASN A 192 -11.42 -16.51 -0.33
N MET A 193 -10.95 -17.18 0.74
CA MET A 193 -9.57 -17.67 0.81
C MET A 193 -9.24 -18.68 -0.28
N LYS A 194 -10.21 -19.52 -0.72
CA LYS A 194 -10.02 -20.46 -1.84
C LYS A 194 -9.53 -19.78 -3.13
N TYR A 195 -9.97 -18.55 -3.39
CA TYR A 195 -9.52 -17.79 -4.55
C TYR A 195 -8.09 -17.25 -4.36
N ILE A 196 -7.73 -16.86 -3.13
CA ILE A 196 -6.41 -16.32 -2.79
C ILE A 196 -5.32 -17.38 -2.88
N TYR A 197 -5.64 -18.64 -2.50
CA TYR A 197 -4.70 -19.76 -2.60
C TYR A 197 -4.17 -20.00 -4.02
N ARG A 198 -4.91 -19.59 -5.07
CA ARG A 198 -4.48 -19.73 -6.47
C ARG A 198 -3.31 -18.83 -6.86
N TYR A 199 -2.98 -17.87 -6.00
CA TYR A 199 -1.96 -16.85 -6.23
C TYR A 199 -0.73 -17.02 -5.33
N LYS A 200 -0.73 -18.05 -4.48
CA LYS A 200 0.43 -18.48 -3.68
C LYS A 200 1.30 -19.40 -4.52
#